data_AF-A0A0A9YAA2-F1
#
_entry.id   AF-A0A0A9YAA2-F1
#
_cell.length_a   1.000
_cell.length_b   1.000
_cell.length_c   1.000
_cell.angle_alpha   90.00
_cell.angle_beta   90.00
_cell.angle_gamma   90.00
#
_symmetry.space_group_name_H-M   'P 1'
#
loop_
_entity.id
_entity.type
_entity.pdbx_description
1 polymer ?
#
loop_
_entity_poly.entity_id
_entity_poly.type
_entity_poly.pdbx_seq_one_letter_code
_entity_poly.pdbx_strand_id
1 'polypeptide(L)'
;LKVTLAVLSPTTVVHSTLSEVNIDASVVHSARSLLASASVGTLNVRLLSPNDPKLSLSVSTSLTAEATIVANIPLSIQNVDIAFDTIKTVVGENVLSLCRRTKPSEETPSAEPVNYKLLINRVAPIIPKKFSLSFQSCALTDVVENDIASLKKLYIGTSFLSQMKPVC
;
A
#
# COMPACT_ATOMS: atom_id res chain seq x y z
N LEU A 1 14.42 11.60 6.63
CA LEU A 1 15.18 10.98 5.52
C LEU A 1 14.35 11.16 4.24
N LYS A 2 14.83 11.92 3.26
CA LYS A 2 14.10 12.15 2.01
C LYS A 2 14.66 11.27 0.89
N VAL A 3 13.87 10.32 0.40
CA VAL A 3 14.23 9.42 -0.71
C VAL A 3 13.47 9.85 -1.96
N THR A 4 14.19 10.07 -3.06
CA THR A 4 13.59 10.38 -4.36
C THR A 4 14.00 9.32 -5.35
N LEU A 5 13.03 8.77 -6.07
CA LEU A 5 13.23 7.75 -7.09
C LEU A 5 12.66 8.27 -8.40
N ALA A 6 13.49 8.36 -9.43
CA ALA A 6 13.06 8.67 -10.79
C ALA A 6 13.34 7.46 -11.68
N VAL A 7 12.29 6.86 -12.23
CA VAL A 7 12.39 5.78 -13.21
C VAL A 7 12.05 6.33 -14.58
N LEU A 8 13.03 6.29 -15.47
CA LEU A 8 12.87 6.71 -16.86
C LEU A 8 12.55 5.49 -17.71
N SER A 9 11.42 5.52 -18.38
CA SER A 9 11.05 4.60 -19.46
C SER A 9 10.99 5.38 -20.77
N PRO A 10 11.06 4.70 -21.94
CA PRO A 10 11.09 5.36 -23.25
C PRO A 10 9.91 6.31 -23.51
N THR A 11 8.80 6.13 -22.80
CA THR A 11 7.54 6.86 -23.01
C THR A 11 7.00 7.54 -21.76
N THR A 12 7.63 7.35 -20.59
CA THR A 12 7.14 7.85 -19.29
C THR A 12 8.28 8.07 -18.29
N VAL A 13 8.12 9.08 -17.44
CA VAL A 13 8.99 9.32 -16.28
C VAL A 13 8.15 9.19 -15.02
N VAL A 14 8.47 8.22 -14.18
CA VAL A 14 7.88 8.08 -12.85
C VAL A 14 8.81 8.78 -11.86
N HIS A 15 8.34 9.84 -11.24
CA HIS A 15 9.04 10.57 -10.19
C HIS A 15 8.32 10.35 -8.86
N SER A 16 8.94 9.61 -7.95
CA SER A 16 8.46 9.36 -6.60
C SER A 16 9.33 10.08 -5.59
N THR A 17 8.72 10.72 -4.60
CA THR A 17 9.39 11.36 -3.47
C THR A 17 8.75 10.90 -2.18
N LEU A 18 9.59 10.48 -1.25
CA LEU A 18 9.25 10.00 0.08
C LEU A 18 10.01 10.88 1.08
N SER A 19 9.30 11.62 1.94
CA SER A 19 9.95 12.64 2.80
C SER A 19 10.31 12.13 4.19
N GLU A 20 9.49 11.23 4.74
CA GLU A 20 9.59 10.77 6.12
C GLU A 20 9.16 9.31 6.22
N VAL A 21 10.00 8.50 6.86
CA VAL A 21 9.73 7.10 7.19
C VAL A 21 10.19 6.90 8.62
N ASN A 22 9.27 6.53 9.49
CA ASN A 22 9.58 6.16 10.87
C ASN A 22 9.20 4.69 11.05
N ILE A 23 10.08 3.94 11.69
CA ILE A 23 9.84 2.55 12.05
C ILE A 23 10.28 2.41 13.49
N ASP A 24 9.31 2.15 14.36
CA ASP A 24 9.51 2.01 15.79
C ASP A 24 9.02 0.64 16.22
N ALA A 25 9.73 0.04 17.16
CA ALA A 25 9.33 -1.20 17.80
C ALA A 25 9.55 -1.08 19.29
N SER A 26 8.54 -1.45 20.07
CA SER A 26 8.56 -1.33 21.52
C SER A 26 7.93 -2.55 22.18
N VAL A 27 8.47 -2.91 23.34
CA VAL A 27 7.93 -3.98 24.17
C VAL A 27 6.79 -3.42 25.00
N VAL A 28 5.58 -3.97 24.83
CA VAL A 28 4.35 -3.41 25.39
C VAL A 28 3.76 -4.39 26.39
N HIS A 29 3.50 -3.95 27.64
CA HIS A 29 2.96 -4.73 28.77
C HIS A 29 3.83 -5.90 29.32
N SER A 30 4.62 -6.62 28.52
CA SER A 30 5.48 -7.74 28.97
C SER A 30 6.59 -8.01 27.95
N ALA A 31 7.71 -8.65 28.35
CA ALA A 31 8.76 -9.14 27.45
C ALA A 31 8.26 -10.09 26.35
N ARG A 32 7.00 -10.53 26.42
CA ARG A 32 6.32 -11.38 25.44
C ARG A 32 5.48 -10.62 24.43
N SER A 33 5.37 -9.29 24.48
CA SER A 33 4.59 -8.55 23.48
C SER A 33 5.40 -7.42 22.88
N LEU A 34 5.38 -7.36 21.56
CA LEU A 34 6.08 -6.39 20.73
C LEU A 34 5.04 -5.61 19.92
N LEU A 35 5.01 -4.31 20.11
CA LEU A 35 4.32 -3.38 19.22
C LEU A 35 5.33 -2.91 18.18
N ALA A 36 4.99 -3.03 16.90
CA ALA A 36 5.75 -2.48 15.80
C ALA A 36 4.87 -1.47 15.07
N SER A 37 5.39 -0.27 14.83
CA SER A 37 4.73 0.79 14.09
C SER A 37 5.64 1.28 12.98
N ALA A 38 5.09 1.46 11.79
CA ALA A 38 5.76 2.03 10.64
C ALA A 38 4.88 3.14 10.07
N SER A 39 5.42 4.34 9.90
CA SER A 39 4.70 5.47 9.32
C SER A 39 5.49 6.11 8.19
N VAL A 40 4.80 6.43 7.11
CA VAL A 40 5.27 7.22 5.98
C VAL A 40 4.52 8.55 5.99
N GLY A 41 5.25 9.64 6.26
CA GLY A 41 4.66 10.97 6.42
C GLY A 41 4.10 11.53 5.12
N THR A 42 4.89 11.58 4.05
CA THR A 42 4.40 11.97 2.72
C THR A 42 5.06 11.16 1.63
N LEU A 43 4.24 10.51 0.80
CA LEU A 43 4.63 9.88 -0.46
C LEU A 43 3.97 10.65 -1.60
N ASN A 44 4.77 11.17 -2.53
CA ASN A 44 4.29 11.84 -3.74
C ASN A 44 4.83 11.09 -4.96
N VAL A 45 3.94 10.60 -5.80
CA VAL A 45 4.27 9.95 -7.07
C VAL A 45 3.73 10.83 -8.19
N ARG A 46 4.55 11.10 -9.20
CA ARG A 46 4.21 11.85 -10.40
C ARG A 46 4.59 11.03 -11.62
N LEU A 47 3.67 10.92 -12.55
CA LEU A 47 3.89 10.35 -13.87
C LEU A 47 3.91 11.50 -14.87
N LEU A 48 5.02 11.64 -15.58
CA LEU A 48 5.23 12.64 -16.61
C LEU A 48 5.45 11.94 -17.96
N SER A 49 4.98 12.55 -19.04
CA SER A 49 5.32 12.09 -20.39
C SER A 49 6.52 12.88 -20.93
N PRO A 50 7.52 12.23 -21.55
CA PRO A 50 8.70 12.93 -22.08
C PRO A 50 8.38 13.80 -23.31
N ASN A 51 7.29 13.51 -24.04
CA ASN A 51 6.92 14.25 -25.26
C ASN A 51 6.01 15.46 -25.02
N ASP A 52 5.47 15.62 -23.81
CA ASP A 52 4.64 16.76 -23.43
C ASP A 52 4.80 16.96 -21.91
N PRO A 53 5.35 18.10 -21.42
CA PRO A 53 5.66 18.31 -20.00
C PRO A 53 4.42 18.43 -19.09
N LYS A 54 3.22 18.12 -19.62
CA LYS A 54 1.97 18.10 -18.87
C LYS A 54 1.92 16.91 -17.92
N LEU A 55 1.54 17.18 -16.66
CA LEU A 55 1.36 16.18 -15.63
C LEU A 55 0.32 15.14 -16.09
N SER A 56 0.72 13.88 -16.20
CA SER A 56 -0.20 12.81 -16.57
C SER A 56 -0.94 12.32 -15.34
N LEU A 57 -0.25 12.02 -14.24
CA LEU A 57 -0.88 11.58 -13.00
C LEU A 57 -0.03 12.03 -11.81
N SER A 58 -0.64 12.57 -10.76
CA SER A 58 0.03 12.72 -9.47
C SER A 58 -0.78 12.04 -8.38
N VAL A 59 -0.12 11.28 -7.52
CA VAL A 59 -0.72 10.70 -6.32
C VAL A 59 0.09 11.18 -5.13
N SER A 60 -0.58 11.73 -4.13
CA SER A 60 0.01 12.06 -2.83
C SER A 60 -0.74 11.32 -1.74
N THR A 61 -0.02 10.70 -0.82
CA THR A 61 -0.60 9.87 0.24
C THR A 61 0.30 9.86 1.47
N SER A 62 -0.30 9.63 2.64
CA SER A 62 0.39 9.29 3.88
C SER A 62 -0.12 7.93 4.37
N LEU A 63 0.76 7.16 5.02
CA LEU A 63 0.48 5.78 5.39
C LEU A 63 1.00 5.51 6.80
N THR A 64 0.19 4.91 7.65
CA THR A 64 0.60 4.38 8.95
C THR A 64 0.21 2.91 9.03
N ALA A 65 1.11 2.08 9.51
CA ALA A 65 0.90 0.65 9.72
C ALA A 65 1.36 0.28 11.13
N GLU A 66 0.51 -0.38 11.90
CA GLU A 66 0.79 -0.84 13.24
C GLU A 66 0.53 -2.35 13.34
N ALA A 67 1.36 -3.04 14.08
CA ALA A 67 1.24 -4.48 14.29
C ALA A 67 1.59 -4.83 15.74
N THR A 68 0.76 -5.68 16.36
CA THR A 68 1.02 -6.21 17.70
C THR A 68 1.33 -7.69 17.61
N ILE A 69 2.53 -8.08 18.04
CA ILE A 69 3.02 -9.46 18.07
C ILE A 69 3.07 -9.91 19.54
N VAL A 70 2.59 -11.12 19.81
CA VAL A 70 2.63 -11.76 21.12
C VAL A 70 3.30 -13.12 21.03
N ALA A 71 4.36 -13.28 21.80
CA ALA A 71 5.08 -14.51 22.03
C ALA A 71 4.34 -15.41 23.03
N ASN A 72 3.22 -15.95 22.59
CA ASN A 72 2.76 -17.25 23.06
C ASN A 72 3.54 -18.33 22.29
N ILE A 73 3.62 -19.56 22.76
CA ILE A 73 4.22 -20.65 21.96
C ILE A 73 3.05 -21.32 21.25
N PRO A 74 2.87 -21.19 19.91
CA PRO A 74 3.67 -20.45 18.91
C PRO A 74 3.39 -18.93 18.83
N LEU A 75 4.34 -18.15 18.27
CA LEU A 75 4.23 -16.69 18.09
C LEU A 75 2.92 -16.35 17.38
N SER A 76 2.20 -15.35 17.87
CA SER A 76 0.92 -14.93 17.31
C SER A 76 0.90 -13.43 17.01
N ILE A 77 0.50 -13.05 15.80
CA ILE A 77 0.11 -11.66 15.54
C ILE A 77 -1.31 -11.47 16.03
N GLN A 78 -1.50 -10.50 16.92
CA GLN A 78 -2.81 -10.17 17.46
C GLN A 78 -3.54 -9.25 16.49
N ASN A 79 -2.95 -8.09 16.20
CA ASN A 79 -3.57 -7.04 15.40
C ASN A 79 -2.59 -6.55 14.32
N VAL A 80 -3.12 -6.23 13.15
CA VAL A 80 -2.44 -5.48 12.10
C VAL A 80 -3.42 -4.41 11.61
N ASP A 81 -3.04 -3.16 11.77
CA ASP A 81 -3.86 -2.01 11.43
C ASP A 81 -3.10 -1.17 10.40
N ILE A 82 -3.67 -0.99 9.22
CA ILE A 82 -3.10 -0.20 8.14
C ILE A 82 -4.06 0.95 7.84
N ALA A 83 -3.56 2.18 7.89
CA ALA A 83 -4.34 3.37 7.61
C ALA A 83 -3.64 4.21 6.53
N PHE A 84 -4.39 4.58 5.51
CA PHE A 84 -3.99 5.57 4.54
C PHE A 84 -4.74 6.87 4.81
N ASP A 85 -3.98 7.95 5.04
CA ASP A 85 -4.53 9.26 5.30
C ASP A 85 -4.21 10.21 4.15
N THR A 86 -5.17 11.07 3.81
CA THR A 86 -5.01 12.17 2.85
C THR A 86 -4.48 11.71 1.50
N ILE A 87 -5.24 10.86 0.81
CA ILE A 87 -4.91 10.44 -0.56
C ILE A 87 -5.43 11.48 -1.55
N LYS A 88 -4.58 12.29 -2.16
CA LYS A 88 -4.97 13.16 -3.27
C LYS A 88 -4.38 12.64 -4.58
N THR A 89 -5.25 12.29 -5.51
CA THR A 89 -4.92 11.88 -6.87
C THR A 89 -5.34 12.97 -7.85
N VAL A 90 -4.41 13.44 -8.68
CA VAL A 90 -4.62 14.42 -9.74
C VAL A 90 -4.46 13.71 -11.07
N VAL A 91 -5.51 13.68 -11.88
CA VAL A 91 -5.56 13.03 -13.19
C VAL A 91 -5.42 14.08 -14.28
N GLY A 92 -4.47 13.88 -15.20
CA GLY A 92 -4.32 14.71 -16.40
C GLY A 92 -5.23 14.27 -17.55
N GLU A 93 -5.44 15.16 -18.52
CA GLU A 93 -6.26 14.93 -19.72
C GLU A 93 -5.86 13.66 -20.52
N ASN A 94 -4.62 13.18 -20.36
CA ASN A 94 -4.06 12.04 -21.09
C ASN A 94 -4.09 10.70 -20.34
N VAL A 95 -4.66 10.59 -19.13
CA VAL A 95 -4.67 9.31 -18.40
C VAL A 95 -5.56 8.26 -19.07
N LEU A 96 -6.69 8.70 -19.64
CA LEU A 96 -7.59 7.82 -20.40
C LEU A 96 -6.91 7.27 -21.66
N SER A 97 -6.00 8.02 -22.29
CA SER A 97 -5.25 7.54 -23.46
C SER A 97 -4.13 6.57 -23.08
N LEU A 98 -3.55 6.69 -21.88
CA LEU A 98 -2.65 5.67 -21.31
C LEU A 98 -3.37 4.36 -20.99
N CYS A 99 -4.52 4.40 -20.31
CA CYS A 99 -5.31 3.20 -20.03
C CYS A 99 -5.88 2.54 -21.30
N ARG A 100 -6.14 3.32 -22.35
CA ARG A 100 -6.63 2.83 -23.65
C ARG A 100 -5.53 2.31 -24.56
N ARG A 101 -4.26 2.73 -24.37
CA ARG A 101 -3.08 2.21 -25.10
C ARG A 101 -2.64 0.83 -24.65
N THR A 102 -3.06 0.37 -23.47
CA THR A 102 -3.10 -1.05 -23.13
C THR A 102 -4.19 -1.77 -23.93
N LYS A 103 -4.05 -1.81 -25.26
CA LYS A 103 -4.48 -2.99 -26.00
C LYS A 103 -3.61 -4.16 -25.52
N PRO A 104 -4.12 -5.39 -25.45
CA PRO A 104 -3.31 -6.54 -25.08
C PRO A 104 -2.22 -6.68 -26.15
N SER A 105 -0.99 -6.27 -25.82
CA SER A 105 0.16 -6.80 -26.53
C SER A 105 0.22 -8.26 -26.11
N GLU A 106 -0.14 -9.14 -27.04
CA GLU A 106 0.38 -10.49 -27.03
C GLU A 106 1.91 -10.39 -26.83
N GLU A 107 2.47 -11.27 -26.01
CA GLU A 107 3.86 -11.23 -25.49
C GLU A 107 4.07 -10.44 -24.19
N THR A 108 3.27 -10.75 -23.17
CA THR A 108 3.83 -10.76 -21.80
C THR A 108 4.63 -12.07 -21.68
N PRO A 109 5.89 -12.09 -21.21
CA PRO A 109 6.47 -13.35 -20.75
C PRO A 109 5.51 -13.86 -19.69
N SER A 110 4.93 -15.04 -19.91
CA SER A 110 4.02 -15.69 -18.98
C SER A 110 4.62 -15.61 -17.59
N ALA A 111 4.14 -14.67 -16.77
CA ALA A 111 4.51 -14.62 -15.37
C ALA A 111 4.12 -15.99 -14.85
N GLU A 112 5.12 -16.79 -14.45
CA GLU A 112 4.83 -18.10 -13.91
C GLU A 112 3.73 -17.94 -12.86
N PRO A 113 2.70 -18.80 -12.87
CA PRO A 113 1.59 -18.66 -11.93
C PRO A 113 2.19 -18.66 -10.54
N VAL A 114 2.16 -17.50 -9.89
CA VAL A 114 2.74 -17.30 -8.57
C VAL A 114 2.17 -18.38 -7.68
N ASN A 115 3.03 -19.32 -7.27
CA ASN A 115 2.60 -20.46 -6.50
C ASN A 115 2.31 -19.99 -5.07
N TYR A 116 1.09 -19.48 -4.90
CA TYR A 116 0.56 -18.95 -3.65
C TYR A 116 0.69 -19.99 -2.52
N LYS A 117 0.65 -21.30 -2.82
CA LYS A 117 0.86 -22.35 -1.83
C LYS A 117 2.30 -22.38 -1.30
N LEU A 118 3.31 -22.17 -2.15
CA LEU A 118 4.71 -22.08 -1.71
C LEU A 118 4.98 -20.81 -0.91
N LEU A 119 4.36 -19.69 -1.28
CA LEU A 119 4.44 -18.46 -0.50
C LEU A 119 3.78 -18.66 0.87
N ILE A 120 2.52 -19.10 0.92
CA ILE A 120 1.78 -19.36 2.16
C ILE A 120 2.53 -20.33 3.07
N ASN A 121 3.15 -21.38 2.52
CA ASN A 121 3.93 -22.35 3.31
C ASN A 121 5.27 -21.81 3.80
N ARG A 122 5.92 -20.87 3.07
CA ARG A 122 7.14 -20.20 3.53
C ARG A 122 6.88 -19.09 4.55
N VAL A 123 5.70 -18.46 4.49
CA VAL A 123 5.25 -17.45 5.47
C VAL A 123 4.30 -18.05 6.53
N ALA A 124 4.43 -19.35 6.81
CA ALA A 124 3.59 -20.16 7.70
C ALA A 124 3.01 -19.38 8.90
N PRO A 125 1.72 -19.58 9.17
CA PRO A 125 0.71 -18.54 9.05
C PRO A 125 0.79 -17.59 10.23
N ILE A 126 1.43 -16.43 10.05
CA ILE A 126 1.17 -15.31 10.96
C ILE A 126 -0.08 -14.57 10.47
N ILE A 127 -1.19 -15.30 10.36
CA ILE A 127 -2.50 -14.71 10.11
C ILE A 127 -2.85 -13.92 11.38
N PRO A 128 -3.03 -12.59 11.29
CA PRO A 128 -3.36 -11.80 12.46
C PRO A 128 -4.74 -12.20 12.97
N LYS A 129 -5.00 -12.15 14.27
CA LYS A 129 -6.37 -12.38 14.76
C LYS A 129 -7.32 -11.27 14.30
N LYS A 130 -6.82 -10.06 14.17
CA LYS A 130 -7.54 -8.90 13.64
C LYS A 130 -6.69 -8.19 12.59
N PHE A 131 -7.30 -7.92 11.45
CA PHE A 131 -6.74 -7.06 10.43
C PHE A 131 -7.70 -5.91 10.18
N SER A 132 -7.20 -4.68 10.19
CA SER A 132 -7.94 -3.53 9.75
C SER A 132 -7.19 -2.77 8.67
N LEU A 133 -7.95 -2.29 7.69
CA LEU A 133 -7.50 -1.44 6.61
C LEU A 133 -8.43 -0.24 6.54
N SER A 134 -7.88 0.96 6.63
CA SER A 134 -8.66 2.19 6.57
C SER A 134 -8.10 3.17 5.55
N PHE A 135 -9.01 3.90 4.91
CA PHE A 135 -8.73 4.98 4.00
C PHE A 135 -9.50 6.21 4.47
N GLN A 136 -8.80 7.33 4.66
CA GLN A 136 -9.40 8.60 5.05
C GLN A 136 -9.09 9.68 4.02
N SER A 137 -10.08 10.53 3.76
CA SER A 137 -9.94 11.75 2.95
C SER A 137 -9.24 11.49 1.61
N CYS A 138 -9.78 10.55 0.82
CA CYS A 138 -9.30 10.31 -0.53
C CYS A 138 -10.04 11.21 -1.51
N ALA A 139 -9.32 11.92 -2.36
CA ALA A 139 -9.87 12.79 -3.39
C ALA A 139 -9.22 12.48 -4.74
N LEU A 140 -10.07 12.38 -5.75
CA LEU A 140 -9.71 12.30 -7.16
C LEU A 140 -10.10 13.63 -7.79
N THR A 141 -9.10 14.33 -8.33
CA THR A 141 -9.26 15.67 -8.90
C THR A 141 -8.69 15.73 -10.31
N ASP A 142 -9.23 16.62 -11.13
CA ASP A 142 -8.62 16.99 -12.41
C ASP A 142 -7.44 17.96 -12.19
N VAL A 143 -6.67 18.27 -13.25
CA VAL A 143 -5.57 19.25 -13.26
C VAL A 143 -6.02 20.63 -12.78
N VAL A 144 -7.28 20.99 -13.04
CA VAL A 144 -7.90 22.26 -12.60
C VAL A 144 -8.44 22.19 -11.16
N GLU A 145 -8.10 21.12 -10.43
CA GLU A 145 -8.55 20.84 -9.05
C GLU A 145 -10.07 20.70 -8.89
N ASN A 146 -10.79 20.41 -9.97
CA ASN A 146 -12.19 20.03 -9.89
C ASN A 146 -12.31 18.63 -9.31
N ASP A 147 -13.12 18.48 -8.25
CA ASP A 147 -13.40 17.18 -7.63
C ASP A 147 -14.16 16.29 -8.62
N ILE A 148 -13.52 15.18 -9.01
CA ILE A 148 -14.13 14.13 -9.84
C ILE A 148 -14.85 13.14 -8.93
N ALA A 149 -14.16 12.69 -7.87
CA ALA A 149 -14.71 11.76 -6.89
C ALA A 149 -14.00 11.93 -5.55
N SER A 150 -14.73 11.75 -4.46
CA SER A 150 -14.15 11.74 -3.11
C SER A 150 -14.67 10.59 -2.29
N LEU A 151 -13.77 10.01 -1.49
CA LEU A 151 -14.05 8.99 -0.50
C LEU A 151 -13.66 9.55 0.86
N LYS A 152 -14.66 9.91 1.67
CA LYS A 152 -14.43 10.48 3.00
C LYS A 152 -13.80 9.46 3.95
N LYS A 153 -14.34 8.24 3.98
CA LYS A 153 -13.88 7.17 4.85
C LYS A 153 -14.26 5.81 4.28
N LEU A 154 -13.30 4.88 4.26
CA LEU A 154 -13.53 3.45 4.05
C LEU A 154 -12.81 2.70 5.16
N TYR A 155 -13.47 1.71 5.74
CA TYR A 155 -12.91 0.85 6.76
C TYR A 155 -13.26 -0.59 6.42
N ILE A 156 -12.23 -1.44 6.35
CA ILE A 156 -12.34 -2.86 6.10
C ILE A 156 -11.69 -3.54 7.30
N GLY A 157 -12.51 -4.20 8.11
CA GLY A 157 -12.06 -5.01 9.24
C GLY A 157 -12.36 -6.48 9.00
N THR A 158 -11.40 -7.34 9.29
CA THR A 158 -11.61 -8.79 9.31
C THR A 158 -11.00 -9.39 10.57
N SER A 159 -11.64 -10.44 11.07
CA SER A 159 -11.17 -11.22 12.20
C SER A 159 -10.98 -12.65 11.76
N PHE A 160 -9.82 -13.21 12.07
CA PHE A 160 -9.50 -14.59 11.74
C PHE A 160 -9.64 -15.44 12.99
N LEU A 161 -10.50 -16.45 12.89
CA LEU A 161 -10.63 -17.48 13.91
C LEU A 161 -9.65 -18.60 13.56
N SER A 162 -8.72 -18.88 14.47
CA SER A 162 -7.88 -20.05 14.34
C SER A 162 -8.70 -21.29 14.64
N GLN A 163 -9.00 -22.10 13.62
CA GLN A 163 -9.51 -23.45 13.80
C GLN A 163 -8.33 -24.39 14.09
N MET A 164 -7.70 -24.24 15.25
CA MET A 164 -6.85 -25.31 15.77
C MET A 164 -7.76 -26.47 16.17
N LYS A 165 -7.84 -27.49 15.33
CA LYS A 165 -8.32 -28.80 15.80
C LYS A 165 -7.33 -29.28 16.86
N PRO A 166 -7.78 -29.71 18.06
CA PRO A 166 -6.88 -30.39 18.98
C PRO A 166 -6.32 -31.61 18.25
N VAL A 167 -5.00 -31.64 18.09
CA VAL A 167 -4.30 -32.85 17.68
C VAL A 167 -4.33 -33.75 18.92
N CYS A 168 -5.28 -34.68 18.94
CA CYS A 168 -5.32 -35.78 19.88
C CYS A 168 -4.22 -36.79 19.56
#